data_AF-A0A2V9F2B6-F1
#
_entry.id   AF-A0A2V9F2B6-F1
#
_cell.length_a   1.000
_cell.length_b   1.000
_cell.length_c   1.000
_cell.angle_alpha   90.00
_cell.angle_beta   90.00
_cell.angle_gamma   90.00
#
_symmetry.space_group_name_H-M   'P 1'
#
loop_
_entity.id
_entity.type
_entity.pdbx_description
1 polymer ?
#
loop_
_entity_poly.entity_id
_entity_poly.type
_entity_poly.pdbx_seq_one_letter_code
_entity_poly.pdbx_strand_id
1 'polypeptide(L)'
;MNVNSNVGFPRWMTAEGTLDLAELPIDGILKQAIDPEFERFRSACTLLGSMAGAGRREAGLYLIGLLGFYPSDLQRLEVIAGQLGHFPHESSANALLAEIRRVRSSNTTRRYLDRLLRSLADLPLHLVKSGLEILAEDTSFSSNMRAKFRNCCERIRI
;
A
#
# COMPACT_ATOMS: atom_id res chain seq x y z
N MET A 1 14.96 46.94 -19.92
CA MET A 1 13.92 45.89 -19.77
C MET A 1 14.32 45.04 -18.59
N ASN A 2 13.67 45.23 -17.44
CA ASN A 2 13.90 44.38 -16.26
C ASN A 2 13.23 43.04 -16.52
N VAL A 3 14.02 42.01 -16.79
CA VAL A 3 13.54 40.63 -16.78
C VAL A 3 13.30 40.29 -15.32
N ASN A 4 12.04 40.31 -14.91
CA ASN A 4 11.61 39.78 -13.62
C ASN A 4 11.86 38.27 -13.62
N SER A 5 13.06 37.84 -13.29
CA SER A 5 13.40 36.44 -13.02
C SER A 5 12.94 36.07 -11.61
N ASN A 6 11.64 36.19 -11.36
CA ASN A 6 11.00 35.50 -10.23
C ASN A 6 10.44 34.18 -10.78
N VAL A 7 11.34 33.33 -11.28
CA VAL A 7 10.99 31.95 -11.62
C VAL A 7 10.86 31.23 -10.29
N GLY A 8 9.66 31.32 -9.69
CA GLY A 8 9.36 30.58 -8.47
C GLY A 8 9.68 29.10 -8.69
N PHE A 9 10.33 28.48 -7.70
CA PHE A 9 10.63 27.06 -7.76
C PHE A 9 9.34 26.26 -8.01
N PRO A 10 9.41 25.13 -8.75
CA PRO A 10 8.27 24.24 -8.89
C PRO A 10 7.73 23.87 -7.51
N ARG A 11 6.41 23.81 -7.36
CA ARG A 11 5.74 23.55 -6.05
C ARG A 11 6.19 22.26 -5.36
N TRP A 12 6.70 21.31 -6.14
CA TRP A 12 7.23 20.04 -5.65
C TRP A 12 8.69 20.10 -5.19
N MET A 13 9.30 21.29 -5.13
CA MET A 13 10.58 21.51 -4.47
C MET A 13 10.40 22.34 -3.21
N THR A 14 10.93 21.85 -2.09
CA THR A 14 10.97 22.56 -0.81
C THR A 14 12.01 23.68 -0.84
N ALA A 15 11.97 24.56 0.16
CA ALA A 15 12.96 25.64 0.30
C ALA A 15 14.39 25.11 0.50
N GLU A 16 14.52 23.89 1.03
CA GLU A 16 15.77 23.19 1.27
C GLU A 16 16.28 22.43 0.03
N GLY A 17 15.57 22.51 -1.09
CA GLY A 17 15.93 21.80 -2.33
C GLY A 17 15.60 20.31 -2.31
N THR A 18 14.72 19.86 -1.41
CA THR A 18 14.22 18.48 -1.37
C THR A 18 12.91 18.35 -2.14
N LEU A 19 12.51 17.12 -2.46
CA LEU A 19 11.25 16.85 -3.15
C LEU A 19 10.08 16.83 -2.18
N ASP A 20 9.03 17.60 -2.46
CA ASP A 20 7.72 17.47 -1.83
C ASP A 20 6.90 16.41 -2.60
N LEU A 21 6.75 15.23 -1.99
CA LEU A 21 6.00 14.12 -2.57
C LEU A 21 4.49 14.35 -2.63
N ALA A 22 3.94 15.27 -1.83
CA ALA A 22 2.53 15.62 -1.89
C ALA A 22 2.22 16.42 -3.18
N GLU A 23 3.17 17.24 -3.63
CA GLU A 23 3.01 18.17 -4.76
C GLU A 23 3.63 17.65 -6.08
N LEU A 24 4.46 16.60 -6.05
CA LEU A 24 5.14 16.04 -7.23
C LEU A 24 4.13 15.64 -8.33
N PRO A 25 4.38 15.83 -9.64
CA PRO A 25 3.43 15.41 -10.67
C PRO A 25 3.20 13.89 -10.68
N ILE A 26 1.93 13.46 -10.70
CA ILE A 26 1.57 12.05 -10.54
C ILE A 26 1.32 11.30 -11.86
N ASP A 27 0.91 11.98 -12.93
CA ASP A 27 0.40 11.34 -14.15
C ASP A 27 1.39 10.36 -14.80
N GLY A 28 2.67 10.73 -14.83
CA GLY A 28 3.72 9.86 -15.36
C GLY A 28 3.90 8.58 -14.53
N ILE A 29 3.72 8.68 -13.21
CA ILE A 29 3.84 7.58 -12.27
C ILE A 29 2.64 6.65 -12.39
N LEU A 30 1.43 7.19 -12.54
CA LEU A 30 0.23 6.39 -12.80
C LEU A 30 0.38 5.54 -14.06
N LYS A 31 0.90 6.13 -15.15
CA LYS A 31 1.17 5.41 -16.40
C LYS A 31 2.20 4.30 -16.22
N GLN A 32 3.27 4.54 -15.46
CA GLN A 32 4.29 3.53 -15.17
C GLN A 32 3.75 2.40 -14.28
N ALA A 33 2.80 2.68 -13.40
CA ALA A 33 2.18 1.70 -12.51
C ALA A 33 1.26 0.70 -13.21
N ILE A 34 1.03 0.85 -14.52
CA ILE A 34 0.35 -0.14 -15.37
C ILE A 34 1.27 -0.68 -16.48
N ASP A 35 2.57 -0.39 -16.42
CA ASP A 35 3.55 -0.82 -17.42
C ASP A 35 3.73 -2.36 -17.37
N PRO A 36 3.79 -3.05 -18.52
CA PRO A 36 4.04 -4.49 -18.58
C PRO A 36 5.43 -4.86 -18.04
N GLU A 37 6.41 -3.96 -18.08
CA GLU A 37 7.72 -4.18 -17.48
C GLU A 37 7.64 -4.12 -15.95
N PHE A 38 7.98 -5.23 -15.30
CA PHE A 38 7.81 -5.37 -13.84
C PHE A 38 8.60 -4.34 -13.03
N GLU A 39 9.83 -4.00 -13.44
CA GLU A 39 10.65 -3.04 -12.68
C GLU A 39 10.12 -1.60 -12.77
N ARG A 40 9.55 -1.21 -13.92
CA ARG A 40 8.87 0.09 -14.07
C ARG A 40 7.64 0.16 -13.18
N PHE A 41 6.81 -0.87 -13.24
CA PHE A 41 5.65 -1.03 -12.36
C PHE A 41 6.03 -0.95 -10.88
N ARG A 42 7.07 -1.70 -10.47
CA ARG A 42 7.52 -1.78 -9.09
C ARG A 42 8.02 -0.43 -8.58
N SER A 43 8.81 0.26 -9.40
CA SER A 43 9.33 1.60 -9.09
C SER A 43 8.20 2.60 -8.92
N ALA A 44 7.22 2.58 -9.84
CA ALA A 44 6.05 3.45 -9.77
C ALA A 44 5.20 3.19 -8.52
N CYS A 45 4.93 1.92 -8.19
CA CYS A 45 4.19 1.57 -6.97
C CYS A 45 4.93 2.06 -5.71
N THR A 46 6.25 1.92 -5.66
CA THR A 46 7.06 2.40 -4.53
C THR A 46 6.94 3.90 -4.33
N LEU A 47 6.96 4.66 -5.43
CA LEU A 47 6.77 6.11 -5.37
C LEU A 47 5.34 6.48 -4.97
N LEU A 48 4.33 5.78 -5.48
CA LEU A 48 2.93 5.96 -5.04
C LEU A 48 2.75 5.69 -3.55
N GLY A 49 3.38 4.64 -3.01
CA GLY A 49 3.36 4.35 -1.58
C GLY A 49 3.97 5.49 -0.76
N SER A 50 5.09 6.03 -1.24
CA SER A 50 5.76 7.18 -0.60
C SER A 50 4.90 8.45 -0.64
N MET A 51 4.24 8.72 -1.78
CA MET A 51 3.29 9.83 -1.91
C MET A 51 2.08 9.67 -0.98
N ALA A 52 1.53 8.47 -0.89
CA ALA A 52 0.41 8.17 0.00
C ALA A 52 0.79 8.37 1.47
N GLY A 53 1.99 7.93 1.86
CA GLY A 53 2.55 8.16 3.20
C GLY A 53 2.83 9.63 3.51
N ALA A 54 3.16 10.42 2.49
CA ALA A 54 3.29 11.88 2.59
C ALA A 54 1.93 12.61 2.64
N GLY A 55 0.80 11.89 2.60
CA GLY A 55 -0.55 12.45 2.73
C GLY A 55 -1.31 12.62 1.41
N ARG A 56 -0.73 12.23 0.26
CA ARG A 56 -1.41 12.32 -1.03
C ARG A 56 -2.38 11.17 -1.26
N ARG A 57 -3.66 11.44 -1.01
CA ARG A 57 -4.71 10.41 -0.99
C ARG A 57 -4.94 9.75 -2.34
N GLU A 58 -4.81 10.48 -3.45
CA GLU A 58 -5.03 9.95 -4.80
C GLU A 58 -4.05 8.81 -5.12
N ALA A 59 -2.81 8.89 -4.63
CA ALA A 59 -1.81 7.83 -4.80
C ALA A 59 -2.23 6.55 -4.05
N GLY A 60 -2.74 6.69 -2.83
CA GLY A 60 -3.28 5.58 -2.04
C GLY A 60 -4.51 4.92 -2.69
N LEU A 61 -5.45 5.74 -3.18
CA LEU A 61 -6.62 5.25 -3.92
C LEU A 61 -6.22 4.50 -5.19
N TYR A 62 -5.21 4.99 -5.91
CA TYR A 62 -4.72 4.33 -7.11
C TYR A 62 -4.13 2.95 -6.80
N LEU A 63 -3.33 2.82 -5.73
CA LEU A 63 -2.81 1.53 -5.26
C LEU A 63 -3.93 0.54 -4.92
N ILE A 64 -5.02 1.00 -4.30
CA ILE A 64 -6.20 0.16 -4.04
C ILE A 64 -6.81 -0.34 -5.35
N GLY A 65 -6.96 0.55 -6.35
CA GLY A 65 -7.46 0.18 -7.67
C GLY A 65 -6.58 -0.87 -8.37
N LEU A 66 -5.26 -0.80 -8.20
CA LEU A 66 -4.33 -1.76 -8.80
C LEU A 66 -4.49 -3.19 -8.27
N LEU A 67 -4.98 -3.40 -7.03
CA LEU A 67 -5.32 -4.74 -6.53
C LEU A 67 -6.38 -5.40 -7.42
N GLY A 68 -7.40 -4.65 -7.82
CA GLY A 68 -8.48 -5.13 -8.70
C GLY A 68 -8.04 -5.25 -10.16
N PHE A 69 -7.02 -4.49 -10.58
CA PHE A 69 -6.47 -4.57 -11.94
C PHE A 69 -5.58 -5.80 -12.15
N TYR A 70 -4.87 -6.26 -11.11
CA TYR A 70 -3.95 -7.41 -11.16
C TYR A 70 -4.40 -8.62 -10.30
N PRO A 71 -5.68 -9.07 -10.33
CA PRO A 71 -6.23 -9.98 -9.32
C PRO A 71 -5.60 -11.38 -9.31
N SER A 72 -4.91 -11.75 -10.39
CA SER A 72 -4.26 -13.05 -10.61
C SER A 72 -2.73 -12.99 -10.65
N ASP A 73 -2.14 -11.79 -10.62
CA ASP A 73 -0.68 -11.62 -10.66
C ASP A 73 -0.15 -11.44 -9.23
N LEU A 74 0.16 -12.56 -8.58
CA LEU A 74 0.66 -12.56 -7.20
C LEU A 74 1.94 -11.73 -7.01
N GLN A 75 2.78 -11.65 -8.04
CA GLN A 75 4.04 -10.90 -7.96
C GLN A 75 3.76 -9.40 -7.90
N ARG A 76 2.83 -8.90 -8.73
CA ARG A 76 2.40 -7.50 -8.69
C ARG A 76 1.58 -7.18 -7.45
N LEU A 77 0.67 -8.07 -7.07
CA LEU A 77 -0.13 -7.92 -5.85
C LEU A 77 0.75 -7.79 -4.60
N GLU A 78 1.83 -8.56 -4.48
CA GLU A 78 2.77 -8.45 -3.36
C GLU A 78 3.40 -7.05 -3.26
N VAL A 79 3.76 -6.45 -4.41
CA VAL A 79 4.26 -5.08 -4.45
C VAL A 79 3.18 -4.11 -3.98
N ILE A 80 1.99 -4.17 -4.57
CA ILE A 80 0.88 -3.26 -4.27
C ILE A 80 0.48 -3.33 -2.79
N ALA A 81 0.25 -4.55 -2.28
CA ALA A 81 -0.06 -4.80 -0.88
C ALA A 81 1.01 -4.20 0.03
N GLY A 82 2.27 -4.33 -0.36
CA GLY A 82 3.38 -3.73 0.35
C GLY A 82 3.30 -2.22 0.47
N GLN A 83 2.93 -1.54 -0.60
CA GLN A 83 2.85 -0.08 -0.63
C GLN A 83 1.62 0.46 0.10
N LEU A 84 0.54 -0.33 0.17
CA LEU A 84 -0.65 0.03 0.95
C LEU A 84 -0.39 0.13 2.46
N GLY A 85 0.66 -0.51 2.99
CA GLY A 85 1.10 -0.33 4.37
C GLY A 85 1.55 1.10 4.68
N HIS A 86 1.95 1.87 3.67
CA HIS A 86 2.31 3.28 3.80
C HIS A 86 1.13 4.24 3.70
N PHE A 87 -0.08 3.75 3.46
CA PHE A 87 -1.28 4.58 3.35
C PHE A 87 -2.17 4.37 4.59
N PRO A 88 -2.00 5.16 5.68
CA PRO A 88 -2.74 5.00 6.94
C PRO A 88 -4.19 5.48 6.82
N HIS A 89 -5.02 4.70 6.11
CA HIS A 89 -6.42 5.02 5.83
C HIS A 89 -7.30 3.76 5.94
N GLU A 90 -8.55 3.90 6.35
CA GLU A 90 -9.48 2.75 6.50
C GLU A 90 -9.60 1.92 5.21
N SER A 91 -9.58 2.58 4.06
CA SER A 91 -9.68 1.92 2.75
C SER A 91 -8.50 0.98 2.46
N SER A 92 -7.27 1.28 2.92
CA SER A 92 -6.13 0.38 2.72
C SER A 92 -6.23 -0.84 3.63
N ALA A 93 -6.59 -0.64 4.90
CA ALA A 93 -6.85 -1.71 5.85
C ALA A 93 -7.94 -2.66 5.34
N ASN A 94 -9.08 -2.10 4.91
CA ASN A 94 -10.20 -2.86 4.38
C ASN A 94 -9.82 -3.64 3.11
N ALA A 95 -9.07 -3.03 2.19
CA ALA A 95 -8.60 -3.69 0.98
C ALA A 95 -7.66 -4.87 1.28
N LEU A 96 -6.69 -4.69 2.19
CA LEU A 96 -5.77 -5.75 2.61
C LEU A 96 -6.50 -6.90 3.32
N LEU A 97 -7.47 -6.59 4.20
CA LEU A 97 -8.30 -7.59 4.87
C LEU A 97 -9.20 -8.35 3.89
N ALA A 98 -9.75 -7.67 2.88
CA ALA A 98 -10.54 -8.30 1.83
C ALA A 98 -9.69 -9.28 1.00
N GLU A 99 -8.44 -8.92 0.68
CA GLU A 99 -7.50 -9.80 0.00
C GLU A 99 -7.19 -11.08 0.80
N ILE A 100 -7.02 -10.97 2.13
CA ILE A 100 -6.84 -12.15 3.00
C ILE A 100 -8.03 -13.11 2.92
N ARG A 101 -9.25 -12.58 2.86
CA ARG A 101 -10.48 -13.40 2.72
C ARG A 101 -10.61 -14.00 1.32
N ARG A 102 -10.22 -13.26 0.29
CA ARG A 102 -10.29 -13.70 -1.12
C ARG A 102 -9.31 -14.82 -1.41
N VAL A 103 -8.09 -14.73 -0.88
CA VAL A 103 -7.00 -15.62 -1.26
C VAL A 103 -6.97 -16.86 -0.38
N ARG A 104 -7.25 -18.01 -0.99
CA ARG A 104 -7.11 -19.31 -0.31
C ARG A 104 -5.64 -19.56 0.03
N SER A 105 -5.38 -19.95 1.28
CA SER A 105 -4.06 -20.34 1.74
C SER A 105 -3.58 -21.61 1.03
N SER A 106 -2.45 -21.50 0.33
CA SER A 106 -1.71 -22.59 -0.31
C SER A 106 -0.21 -22.31 -0.23
N ASN A 107 0.61 -23.25 -0.69
CA ASN A 107 2.06 -23.02 -0.77
C ASN A 107 2.42 -21.86 -1.71
N THR A 108 1.63 -21.62 -2.76
CA THR A 108 1.88 -20.55 -3.74
C THR A 108 1.44 -19.18 -3.25
N THR A 109 0.37 -19.10 -2.45
CA THR A 109 -0.16 -17.83 -1.94
C THR A 109 0.43 -17.41 -0.59
N ARG A 110 1.18 -18.30 0.07
CA ARG A 110 1.77 -18.06 1.39
C ARG A 110 2.58 -16.77 1.46
N ARG A 111 3.45 -16.51 0.48
CA ARG A 111 4.29 -15.31 0.44
C ARG A 111 3.45 -14.04 0.35
N TYR A 112 2.41 -14.06 -0.49
CA TYR A 112 1.48 -12.94 -0.64
C TYR A 112 0.68 -12.69 0.65
N LEU A 113 0.13 -13.75 1.27
CA LEU A 113 -0.57 -13.65 2.55
C LEU A 113 0.34 -13.10 3.67
N ASP A 114 1.59 -13.57 3.74
CA ASP A 114 2.57 -13.06 4.71
C ASP A 114 2.90 -11.58 4.43
N ARG A 115 2.90 -11.14 3.16
CA ARG A 115 3.04 -9.71 2.82
C ARG A 115 1.85 -8.89 3.27
N LEU A 116 0.61 -9.35 3.04
CA LEU A 116 -0.61 -8.68 3.50
C LEU A 116 -0.59 -8.46 5.02
N LEU A 117 -0.16 -9.47 5.78
CA LEU A 117 -0.05 -9.36 7.24
C LEU A 117 1.01 -8.34 7.67
N ARG A 118 2.16 -8.27 6.97
CA ARG A 118 3.18 -7.25 7.25
C ARG A 118 2.64 -5.86 6.97
N SER A 119 1.97 -5.66 5.83
CA SER A 119 1.38 -4.37 5.48
C SER A 119 0.31 -3.92 6.48
N LEU A 120 -0.52 -4.86 6.98
CA LEU A 120 -1.47 -4.56 8.06
C LEU A 120 -0.77 -4.18 9.37
N ALA A 121 0.40 -4.74 9.63
CA ALA A 121 1.19 -4.41 10.82
C ALA A 121 1.87 -3.02 10.73
N ASP A 122 2.06 -2.50 9.53
CA ASP A 122 2.59 -1.14 9.31
C ASP A 122 1.51 -0.06 9.51
N LEU A 123 0.22 -0.45 9.56
CA LEU A 123 -0.91 0.48 9.73
C LEU A 123 -1.23 0.75 11.21
N PRO A 124 -1.80 1.93 11.54
CA PRO A 124 -2.29 2.23 12.89
C PRO A 124 -3.27 1.18 13.43
N LEU A 125 -3.08 0.76 14.68
CA LEU A 125 -3.85 -0.32 15.33
C LEU A 125 -5.37 -0.13 15.20
N HIS A 126 -5.87 1.09 15.37
CA HIS A 126 -7.31 1.37 15.35
C HIS A 126 -7.96 1.06 13.99
N LEU A 127 -7.19 1.06 12.89
CA LEU A 127 -7.70 0.74 11.55
C LEU A 127 -7.80 -0.77 11.31
N VAL A 128 -6.95 -1.58 11.94
CA VAL A 128 -6.79 -3.01 11.61
C VAL A 128 -7.32 -3.96 12.69
N LYS A 129 -7.41 -3.50 13.94
CA LYS A 129 -7.70 -4.35 15.12
C LYS A 129 -8.97 -5.19 14.94
N SER A 130 -10.10 -4.53 14.67
CA SER A 130 -11.39 -5.20 14.52
C SER A 130 -11.37 -6.24 13.39
N GLY A 131 -10.77 -5.89 12.24
CA GLY A 131 -10.65 -6.80 11.10
C GLY A 131 -9.81 -8.04 11.40
N LEU A 132 -8.68 -7.86 12.09
CA LEU A 132 -7.80 -8.96 12.49
C LEU A 132 -8.44 -9.84 13.58
N GLU A 133 -9.19 -9.27 14.52
CA GLU A 133 -9.95 -10.01 15.54
C GLU A 133 -11.02 -10.90 14.87
N ILE A 134 -11.78 -10.36 13.91
CA ILE A 134 -12.75 -11.13 13.11
C ILE A 134 -12.05 -12.29 12.38
N LEU A 135 -10.92 -12.05 11.72
CA LEU A 135 -10.17 -13.09 11.01
C LEU A 135 -9.61 -14.16 11.97
N ALA A 136 -9.24 -13.79 13.19
CA ALA A 136 -8.73 -14.71 14.20
C ALA A 136 -9.80 -15.68 14.73
N GLU A 137 -11.07 -15.32 14.62
CA GLU A 137 -12.21 -16.14 15.03
C GLU A 137 -12.77 -16.98 13.88
N ASP A 138 -12.63 -16.52 12.64
CA ASP A 138 -13.15 -17.14 11.43
C ASP A 138 -12.59 -18.57 11.20
N THR A 139 -13.44 -19.57 11.41
CA THR A 139 -13.11 -21.00 11.34
C THR A 139 -12.85 -21.51 9.93
N SER A 140 -13.09 -20.70 8.89
CA SER A 140 -12.66 -21.02 7.52
C SER A 140 -11.12 -21.02 7.38
N PHE A 141 -10.42 -20.30 8.28
CA PHE A 141 -8.97 -20.32 8.36
C PHE A 141 -8.45 -21.43 9.28
N SER A 142 -7.29 -21.98 8.92
CA SER A 142 -6.59 -22.94 9.78
C SER A 142 -6.24 -22.32 11.15
N SER A 143 -6.13 -23.16 12.18
CA SER A 143 -5.70 -22.74 13.51
C SER A 143 -4.39 -21.93 13.49
N ASN A 144 -3.44 -22.31 12.63
CA ASN A 144 -2.18 -21.61 12.43
C ASN A 144 -2.37 -20.21 11.83
N MET A 145 -3.20 -20.05 10.81
CA MET A 145 -3.51 -18.73 10.24
C MET A 145 -4.22 -17.83 11.26
N ARG A 146 -5.18 -18.38 12.00
CA ARG A 146 -5.86 -17.65 13.10
C ARG A 146 -4.88 -17.19 14.17
N ALA A 147 -3.87 -17.99 14.50
CA ALA A 147 -2.80 -17.61 15.41
C ALA A 147 -1.94 -16.46 14.85
N LYS A 148 -1.63 -16.46 13.54
CA LYS A 148 -0.93 -15.34 12.91
C LYS A 148 -1.71 -14.03 13.01
N PHE A 149 -3.03 -14.05 12.83
CA PHE A 149 -3.86 -12.85 12.95
C PHE A 149 -3.82 -12.28 14.39
N ARG A 150 -3.92 -13.13 15.41
CA ARG A 150 -3.75 -12.73 16.82
C ARG A 150 -2.37 -12.12 17.09
N ASN A 151 -1.31 -12.80 16.65
CA ASN A 151 0.06 -12.33 16.81
C ASN A 151 0.29 -10.99 16.09
N CYS A 152 -0.34 -10.78 14.94
CA CYS A 152 -0.30 -9.51 14.23
C CYS A 152 -0.92 -8.40 15.09
N CYS A 153 -2.13 -8.61 15.62
CA CYS A 153 -2.77 -7.67 16.56
C CYS A 153 -1.91 -7.34 17.77
N GLU A 154 -1.24 -8.33 18.37
CA GLU A 154 -0.40 -8.14 19.55
C GLU A 154 0.86 -7.33 19.25
N ARG A 155 1.50 -7.56 18.10
CA ARG A 155 2.71 -6.85 17.70
C ARG A 155 2.51 -5.37 17.45
N ILE A 156 1.33 -4.96 16.99
CA ILE A 156 1.00 -3.55 16.73
C ILE A 156 0.71 -2.79 18.04
N ARG A 157 0.46 -3.50 19.15
CA ARG A 157 0.19 -2.88 20.47
C ARG A 157 1.46 -2.40 21.21
N ILE A 158 2.64 -2.82 20.74
CA ILE A 158 3.96 -2.48 21.32
C ILE A 158 4.57 -1.36 20.49
#